data_AF-A0A367QFM2-F1
#
_entry.id   AF-A0A367QFM2-F1
#
_cell.length_a   1.000
_cell.length_b   1.000
_cell.length_c   1.000
_cell.angle_alpha   90.00
_cell.angle_beta   90.00
_cell.angle_gamma   90.00
#
_symmetry.space_group_name_H-M   'P 1'
#
loop_
_entity.id
_entity.type
_entity.pdbx_description
1 polymer ?
#
loop_
_entity_poly.entity_id
_entity_poly.type
_entity_poly.pdbx_seq_one_letter_code
_entity_poly.pdbx_strand_id
1 'polypeptide(L)'
;MSKKRKLLEKVLSGSRNIQFHELVTLVEAFGFFLSRINGSHHIFTHPNINELVNLQNRNGKAIPYQVRQFLTLIEEYALTLEDEE
;
A
#
# COMPACT_ATOMS: atom_id res chain seq x y z
N MET A 1 16.10 11.60 0.37
CA MET A 1 14.83 10.90 0.67
C MET A 1 14.18 10.51 -0.64
N SER A 2 14.06 9.21 -0.91
CA SER A 2 13.33 8.72 -2.09
C SER A 2 11.86 9.13 -2.03
N LYS A 3 11.19 9.19 -3.18
CA LYS A 3 9.75 9.51 -3.27
C LYS A 3 8.91 8.52 -2.45
N LYS A 4 9.31 7.24 -2.45
CA LYS A 4 8.70 6.15 -1.67
C LYS A 4 8.81 6.41 -0.16
N ARG A 5 9.99 6.81 0.34
CA ARG A 5 10.19 7.10 1.77
C ARG A 5 9.37 8.29 2.27
N LYS A 6 9.30 9.38 1.49
CA LYS A 6 8.42 10.53 1.80
C LYS A 6 6.95 10.13 1.88
N LEU A 7 6.54 9.20 1.03
CA LEU A 7 5.17 8.70 1.04
C LEU A 7 4.90 7.82 2.27
N LEU A 8 5.83 6.95 2.64
CA LEU A 8 5.73 6.18 3.87
C LEU A 8 5.60 7.11 5.09
N GLU A 9 6.44 8.14 5.19
CA GLU A 9 6.35 9.16 6.26
C GLU A 9 4.98 9.86 6.29
N LYS A 10 4.45 10.23 5.13
CA LYS A 10 3.10 10.82 5.02
C LYS A 10 2.03 9.89 5.58
N VAL A 11 2.10 8.59 5.25
CA VAL A 11 1.16 7.58 5.74
C VAL A 11 1.31 7.37 7.25
N LEU A 12 2.54 7.20 7.75
CA LEU A 12 2.84 6.99 9.17
C LEU A 12 2.48 8.19 10.05
N SER A 13 2.52 9.42 9.50
CA SER A 13 2.05 10.62 10.20
C SER A 13 0.54 10.65 10.48
N GLY A 14 -0.21 9.65 10.01
CA GLY A 14 -1.65 9.55 10.20
C GLY A 14 -2.46 10.37 9.19
N SER A 15 -1.87 10.76 8.05
CA SER A 15 -2.56 11.53 7.02
C SER A 15 -3.81 10.79 6.53
N ARG A 16 -4.95 11.47 6.61
CA ARG A 16 -6.23 10.99 6.07
C ARG A 16 -6.40 11.27 4.58
N ASN A 17 -5.45 11.97 3.96
CA ASN A 17 -5.50 12.40 2.57
C ASN A 17 -4.43 11.68 1.74
N ILE A 18 -4.62 10.37 1.59
CA ILE A 18 -3.79 9.51 0.75
C ILE A 18 -4.54 9.27 -0.57
N GLN A 19 -3.92 9.65 -1.68
CA GLN A 19 -4.45 9.34 -2.99
C GLN A 19 -4.36 7.83 -3.23
N PHE A 20 -5.29 7.28 -4.00
CA PHE A 20 -5.30 5.85 -4.30
C PHE A 20 -4.00 5.41 -4.97
N HIS A 21 -3.52 6.17 -5.96
CA HIS A 21 -2.27 5.88 -6.65
C HIS A 21 -1.04 5.96 -5.71
N GLU A 22 -1.09 6.82 -4.68
CA GLU A 22 -0.03 6.86 -3.67
C GLU A 22 -0.01 5.53 -2.91
N LEU A 23 -1.15 5.08 -2.38
CA LEU A 23 -1.18 3.80 -1.66
C LEU A 23 -0.75 2.63 -2.55
N VAL A 24 -1.13 2.60 -3.82
CA VAL A 24 -0.65 1.58 -4.79
C VAL A 24 0.86 1.60 -4.91
N THR A 25 1.47 2.77 -5.16
CA THR A 25 2.95 2.90 -5.22
C THR A 25 3.61 2.43 -3.93
N LEU A 26 3.00 2.69 -2.77
CA LEU A 26 3.55 2.23 -1.50
C LEU A 26 3.44 0.71 -1.36
N VAL A 27 2.28 0.12 -1.67
CA VAL A 27 2.08 -1.34 -1.64
C VAL A 27 3.09 -2.05 -2.55
N GLU A 28 3.27 -1.57 -3.77
CA GLU A 28 4.26 -2.11 -4.71
C GLU A 28 5.70 -1.97 -4.19
N ALA A 29 6.00 -0.86 -3.50
CA ALA A 29 7.32 -0.66 -2.89
C ALA A 29 7.62 -1.59 -1.69
N PHE A 30 6.64 -2.33 -1.19
CA PHE A 30 6.84 -3.40 -0.20
C PHE A 30 6.81 -4.80 -0.84
N GLY A 31 7.07 -4.89 -2.15
CA GLY A 31 7.21 -6.16 -2.88
C GLY A 31 5.88 -6.82 -3.27
N PHE A 32 4.76 -6.14 -3.05
CA PHE A 32 3.46 -6.64 -3.54
C PHE A 32 3.30 -6.35 -5.02
N PHE A 33 2.63 -7.23 -5.74
CA PHE A 33 2.31 -7.06 -7.15
C PHE A 33 0.82 -7.17 -7.40
N LEU A 34 0.33 -6.42 -8.38
CA LEU A 34 -1.06 -6.42 -8.77
C LEU A 34 -1.44 -7.79 -9.37
N SER A 35 -2.38 -8.47 -8.74
CA SER A 35 -2.87 -9.79 -9.16
C SER A 35 -4.16 -9.68 -9.98
N ARG A 36 -5.08 -8.81 -9.57
CA ARG A 36 -6.41 -8.68 -10.20
C ARG A 36 -7.00 -7.30 -10.02
N ILE A 37 -7.72 -6.82 -11.04
CA ILE A 37 -8.59 -5.65 -10.95
C ILE A 37 -10.04 -6.07 -11.20
N ASN A 38 -10.97 -5.56 -10.39
CA ASN A 38 -12.40 -5.66 -10.63
C ASN A 38 -13.10 -4.34 -10.26
N GLY A 39 -13.52 -3.58 -11.28
CA GLY A 39 -14.09 -2.25 -11.08
C GLY A 39 -13.08 -1.33 -10.37
N SER A 40 -13.46 -0.77 -9.23
CA SER A 40 -12.58 0.10 -8.42
C SER A 40 -11.68 -0.67 -7.44
N HIS A 41 -11.78 -2.00 -7.38
CA HIS A 41 -10.99 -2.82 -6.47
C HIS A 41 -9.73 -3.37 -7.16
N HIS A 42 -8.59 -3.22 -6.49
CA HIS A 42 -7.29 -3.72 -6.92
C HIS A 42 -6.79 -4.70 -5.85
N ILE A 43 -6.53 -5.94 -6.25
CA ILE A 43 -6.03 -7.00 -5.38
C ILE A 43 -4.54 -7.18 -5.67
N PHE A 44 -3.75 -7.11 -4.61
CA PHE A 44 -2.31 -7.32 -4.61
C PHE A 44 -1.94 -8.56 -3.81
N THR A 45 -0.90 -9.24 -4.27
CA THR A 45 -0.31 -10.45 -3.68
C THR A 45 1.17 -10.20 -3.46
N HIS A 46 1.77 -10.92 -2.51
CA HIS A 46 3.22 -10.87 -2.29
C HIS A 46 3.73 -12.32 -2.16
N PRO A 47 4.89 -12.67 -2.75
CA PRO A 47 5.28 -14.07 -2.95
C PRO A 47 5.55 -14.83 -1.64
N ASN A 48 5.90 -14.11 -0.58
CA ASN A 48 6.29 -14.71 0.71
C ASN A 48 5.23 -14.55 1.81
N ILE A 49 4.03 -14.05 1.50
CA ILE A 49 2.94 -13.90 2.48
C ILE A 49 1.63 -14.44 1.88
N ASN A 50 0.73 -14.94 2.74
CA ASN A 50 -0.52 -15.54 2.27
C ASN A 50 -1.66 -14.52 2.14
N GLU A 51 -1.55 -13.39 2.82
CA GLU A 51 -2.57 -12.35 2.91
C GLU A 51 -2.61 -11.51 1.64
N LEU A 52 -3.84 -11.26 1.18
CA LEU A 52 -4.10 -10.40 0.04
C LEU A 52 -4.34 -8.97 0.52
N VAL A 53 -3.78 -8.01 -0.22
CA VAL A 53 -4.11 -6.59 -0.04
C VAL A 53 -5.16 -6.21 -1.07
N ASN A 54 -6.39 -5.96 -0.61
CA ASN A 54 -7.50 -5.51 -1.46
C ASN A 54 -7.75 -4.01 -1.23
N LEU A 55 -7.34 -3.18 -2.19
CA LEU A 55 -7.53 -1.74 -2.15
C LEU A 55 -8.73 -1.32 -2.99
N GLN A 56 -9.47 -0.33 -2.52
CA GLN A 56 -10.59 0.28 -3.25
C GLN A 56 -10.26 1.73 -3.60
N ASN A 57 -10.37 2.07 -4.89
CA ASN A 57 -10.34 3.45 -5.34
C ASN A 57 -11.69 4.12 -5.09
N ARG A 58 -11.75 5.05 -4.13
CA ARG A 58 -12.94 5.85 -3.84
C ARG A 58 -12.71 7.30 -4.27
N ASN A 59 -13.15 7.62 -5.48
CA ASN A 59 -13.02 8.96 -6.08
C ASN A 59 -11.56 9.48 -6.08
N GLY A 60 -10.61 8.62 -6.47
CA GLY A 60 -9.19 8.95 -6.52
C GLY A 60 -8.45 8.80 -5.19
N LYS A 61 -9.15 8.48 -4.09
CA LYS A 61 -8.56 8.34 -2.75
C LYS A 61 -8.54 6.90 -2.27
N ALA A 62 -7.51 6.59 -1.47
CA ALA A 62 -7.47 5.36 -0.70
C ALA A 62 -8.46 5.43 0.47
N ILE A 63 -9.02 4.29 0.86
CA ILE A 63 -9.88 4.24 2.04
C ILE A 63 -9.02 4.15 3.31
N PRO A 64 -9.23 5.01 4.32
CA PRO A 64 -8.34 5.08 5.48
C PRO A 64 -8.15 3.78 6.26
N TYR A 65 -9.15 2.89 6.30
CA TYR A 65 -8.99 1.61 6.98
C TYR A 65 -8.09 0.65 6.21
N GLN A 66 -8.09 0.70 4.88
CA GLN A 66 -7.23 -0.14 4.04
C GLN A 66 -5.76 0.27 4.19
N VAL A 67 -5.51 1.58 4.35
CA VAL A 67 -4.17 2.09 4.71
C VAL A 67 -3.71 1.47 6.03
N ARG A 68 -4.57 1.46 7.06
CA ARG A 68 -4.24 0.86 8.36
C ARG A 68 -4.02 -0.66 8.27
N GLN A 69 -4.89 -1.37 7.56
CA GLN A 69 -4.73 -2.82 7.34
C GLN A 69 -3.40 -3.14 6.67
N PHE A 70 -3.02 -2.35 5.66
CA PHE A 70 -1.74 -2.51 4.99
C PHE A 70 -0.55 -2.25 5.93
N LEU A 71 -0.60 -1.20 6.76
CA LEU A 71 0.45 -0.95 7.75
C LEU A 71 0.58 -2.07 8.78
N THR A 72 -0.55 -2.63 9.24
CA THR A 72 -0.56 -3.80 10.14
C THR A 72 0.12 -5.01 9.49
N LEU A 73 -0.14 -5.26 8.21
CA LEU A 73 0.53 -6.35 7.48
C LEU A 73 2.04 -6.12 7.36
N ILE A 74 2.49 -4.89 7.10
CA ILE A 74 3.92 -4.56 7.06
C ILE A 74 4.57 -4.87 8.41
N GLU A 75 3.93 -4.49 9.52
CA GLU A 75 4.43 -4.71 10.87
C GLU A 75 4.45 -6.21 11.23
N GLU A 76 3.36 -6.93 10.96
CA GLU A 76 3.20 -8.36 11.26
C GLU A 76 4.22 -9.23 10.53
N TYR A 77 4.49 -8.91 9.25
CA TYR A 77 5.42 -9.65 8.40
C TYR A 77 6.83 -9.05 8.37
N ALA A 78 7.10 -8.02 9.17
CA ALA A 78 8.37 -7.28 9.20
C ALA A 78 8.88 -6.89 7.79
N LEU A 79 7.97 -6.47 6.91
CA LEU A 79 8.29 -6.14 5.53
C LEU A 79 9.12 -4.85 5.48
N THR A 80 10.14 -4.84 4.63
CA THR A 80 11.00 -3.68 4.42
C THR A 80 10.63 -2.96 3.13
N LEU A 81 10.71 -1.63 3.15
CA LEU A 81 10.55 -0.84 1.93
C LEU A 81 11.71 -1.16 0.98
N GLU A 82 11.39 -1.58 -0.24
CA GLU A 82 12.36 -1.71 -1.31
C GLU A 82 12.82 -0.31 -1.72
N ASP A 83 14.01 0.06 -1.23
CA ASP A 83 14.71 1.23 -1.72
C ASP A 83 15.24 0.88 -3.13
N GLU A 84 14.63 1.46 -4.15
CA GLU A 84 15.32 1.63 -5.43
C GLU A 84 16.51 2.56 -5.17
N GLU A 85 17.72 2.09 -5.45
CA GLU A 85 18.92 2.92 -5.62
C GLU A 85 18.70 4.02 -6.66
#